data_AF-K6YI27-F1
#
_entry.id   AF-K6YI27-F1
#
_cell.length_a   1.000
_cell.length_b   1.000
_cell.length_c   1.000
_cell.angle_alpha   90.00
_cell.angle_beta   90.00
_cell.angle_gamma   90.00
#
_symmetry.space_group_name_H-M   'P 1'
#
loop_
_entity.id
_entity.type
_entity.pdbx_description
1 polymer ?
#
loop_
_entity_poly.entity_id
_entity_poly.type
_entity_poly.pdbx_seq_one_letter_code
_entity_poly.pdbx_strand_id
1 'polypeptide(L)'
;MQTPDIHFINEIREQLKPFEQSLVLGNTQKIRLIIHAGTPKTGTTSLQTYLDKKQRKLRGKGILYPHNLDEIQNPNAPKHQWFEKNLVTTNLQSLLANFKNIITQVKQDTHTIILSSEGIYNYWWDFPEASKTILSELSQLFDVQVWVWFREPLSFIESYYKQCIRNPKIQNNPCYGRDLSFAEMLDIQWFSQHLNYQGFVSDCQKLFGINSVSAFQYQGDVVQEVIQKLGLATAHDNPTPRQNKSVHSVVTKLLRTINHYDVKAKDKERLMTHLKEINGIFDLYPSDTLIDTDSKKRVLELYRPIKEDHFQSTHYFPSDIP
;
A
#
# COMPACT_ATOMS: atom_id res chain seq x y z
N MET A 1 34.43 -0.36 11.15
CA MET A 1 33.15 0.37 11.01
C MET A 1 32.12 -0.59 10.46
N GLN A 2 30.99 -0.79 11.14
CA GLN A 2 29.87 -1.58 10.61
C GLN A 2 29.17 -0.78 9.50
N THR A 3 28.63 -1.46 8.49
CA THR A 3 27.80 -0.78 7.47
C THR A 3 26.48 -0.29 8.12
N PRO A 4 25.87 0.80 7.61
CA PRO A 4 24.63 1.35 8.17
C PRO A 4 23.49 0.33 8.31
N ASP A 5 23.38 -0.61 7.36
CA ASP A 5 22.37 -1.66 7.35
C ASP A 5 22.59 -2.67 8.49
N ILE A 6 23.85 -3.10 8.72
CA ILE A 6 24.23 -3.96 9.85
C ILE A 6 23.88 -3.30 11.18
N HIS A 7 24.12 -1.99 11.31
CA HIS A 7 23.76 -1.25 12.52
C HIS A 7 22.24 -1.23 12.72
N PHE A 8 21.46 -0.94 11.68
CA PHE A 8 19.99 -0.97 11.73
C PHE A 8 19.47 -2.32 12.23
N ILE A 9 19.94 -3.42 11.65
CA ILE A 9 19.49 -4.77 12.02
C ILE A 9 19.90 -5.16 13.43
N ASN A 10 21.12 -4.83 13.84
CA ASN A 10 21.58 -5.13 15.20
C ASN A 10 20.74 -4.38 16.24
N GLU A 11 20.43 -3.11 16.01
CA GLU A 11 19.60 -2.31 16.91
C GLU A 11 18.18 -2.89 17.06
N ILE A 12 17.55 -3.31 15.96
CA ILE A 12 16.24 -3.95 16.01
C ILE A 12 16.31 -5.31 16.72
N ARG A 13 17.33 -6.12 16.43
CA ARG A 13 17.53 -7.43 17.07
C ARG A 13 17.67 -7.30 18.58
N GLU A 14 18.49 -6.36 19.06
CA GLU A 14 18.66 -6.11 20.50
C GLU A 14 17.33 -5.78 21.18
N GLN A 15 16.44 -5.04 20.53
CA GLN A 15 15.12 -4.72 21.08
C GLN A 15 14.12 -5.87 21.03
N LEU A 16 14.32 -6.84 20.15
CA LEU A 16 13.47 -8.03 20.06
C LEU A 16 13.84 -9.11 21.08
N LYS A 17 15.07 -9.12 21.61
CA LYS A 17 15.55 -10.11 22.61
C LYS A 17 14.59 -10.39 23.78
N PRO A 18 13.92 -9.41 24.40
CA PRO A 18 12.98 -9.68 25.49
C PRO A 18 11.81 -10.57 25.09
N PHE A 19 11.44 -10.57 23.80
CA PHE A 19 10.34 -11.35 23.26
C PHE A 19 10.79 -12.73 22.75
N GLU A 20 12.10 -12.92 22.56
CA GLU A 20 12.69 -14.21 22.18
C GLU A 20 12.65 -15.25 23.32
N GLN A 21 12.56 -14.81 24.59
CA GLN A 21 12.67 -15.69 25.77
C GLN A 21 11.37 -16.40 26.17
N SER A 22 10.22 -16.09 25.54
CA SER A 22 8.97 -16.85 25.71
C SER A 22 8.90 -18.11 24.82
N LEU A 23 9.96 -18.39 24.04
CA LEU A 23 10.04 -19.40 22.98
C LEU A 23 10.67 -20.75 23.40
N VAL A 24 10.81 -21.02 24.70
CA VAL A 24 11.55 -22.20 25.21
C VAL A 24 10.75 -23.52 25.14
N LEU A 25 9.53 -23.52 24.60
CA LEU A 25 8.74 -24.73 24.33
C LEU A 25 8.58 -24.97 22.82
N GLY A 26 9.71 -25.25 22.14
CA GLY A 26 9.72 -26.17 21.00
C GLY A 26 9.60 -25.62 19.57
N ASN A 27 9.38 -24.33 19.35
CA ASN A 27 9.53 -23.72 18.01
C ASN A 27 9.77 -22.21 18.14
N THR A 28 10.94 -21.72 17.74
CA THR A 28 11.25 -20.29 17.68
C THR A 28 10.51 -19.64 16.50
N GLN A 29 9.21 -19.37 16.68
CA GLN A 29 8.44 -18.67 15.67
C GLN A 29 8.69 -17.16 15.77
N LYS A 30 9.36 -16.59 14.76
CA LYS A 30 9.54 -15.14 14.63
C LYS A 30 8.17 -14.45 14.61
N ILE A 31 8.10 -13.22 15.13
CA ILE A 31 6.91 -12.38 14.97
C ILE A 31 6.66 -12.20 13.48
N ARG A 32 5.41 -12.42 13.05
CA ARG A 32 5.01 -12.21 11.65
C ARG A 32 4.90 -10.72 11.36
N LEU A 33 5.55 -10.24 10.31
CA LEU A 33 5.42 -8.87 9.81
C LEU A 33 4.67 -8.86 8.48
N ILE A 34 3.39 -8.52 8.52
CA ILE A 34 2.57 -8.38 7.31
C ILE A 34 2.76 -6.98 6.73
N ILE A 35 3.32 -6.89 5.54
CA ILE A 35 3.41 -5.67 4.74
C ILE A 35 2.26 -5.70 3.73
N HIS A 36 1.21 -4.94 3.97
CA HIS A 36 0.18 -4.70 2.97
C HIS A 36 0.65 -3.59 2.02
N ALA A 37 1.03 -3.98 0.80
CA ALA A 37 1.75 -3.13 -0.14
C ALA A 37 0.86 -2.31 -1.11
N GLY A 38 -0.46 -2.51 -1.09
CA GLY A 38 -1.40 -1.95 -2.07
C GLY A 38 -2.06 -3.05 -2.90
N THR A 39 -2.37 -2.85 -4.18
CA THR A 39 -2.05 -1.71 -5.07
C THR A 39 -2.91 -0.46 -4.77
N PRO A 40 -2.54 0.76 -5.22
CA PRO A 40 -3.42 1.91 -5.15
C PRO A 40 -4.80 1.61 -5.72
N LYS A 41 -5.84 2.27 -5.21
CA LYS A 41 -7.23 2.13 -5.72
C LYS A 41 -7.90 0.77 -5.46
N THR A 42 -7.39 0.01 -4.49
CA THR A 42 -8.01 -1.26 -3.99
C THR A 42 -8.64 -1.12 -2.60
N GLY A 43 -8.77 0.10 -2.07
CA GLY A 43 -9.43 0.33 -0.78
C GLY A 43 -8.48 0.36 0.42
N THR A 44 -7.18 0.60 0.20
CA THR A 44 -6.14 0.77 1.24
C THR A 44 -6.60 1.70 2.38
N THR A 45 -7.19 2.86 2.07
CA THR A 45 -7.66 3.81 3.09
C THR A 45 -8.75 3.22 3.98
N SER A 46 -9.68 2.46 3.39
CA SER A 46 -10.75 1.77 4.13
C SER A 46 -10.14 0.72 5.05
N LEU A 47 -9.16 -0.05 4.57
CA LEU A 47 -8.42 -1.02 5.38
C LEU A 47 -7.68 -0.36 6.54
N GLN A 48 -6.88 0.68 6.27
CA GLN A 48 -6.15 1.41 7.31
C GLN A 48 -7.10 1.98 8.38
N THR A 49 -8.23 2.56 7.94
CA THR A 49 -9.28 3.07 8.86
C THR A 49 -9.87 1.96 9.71
N TYR A 50 -10.14 0.79 9.11
CA TYR A 50 -10.65 -0.37 9.85
C TYR A 50 -9.64 -0.86 10.89
N LEU A 51 -8.39 -1.08 10.48
CA LEU A 51 -7.32 -1.56 11.36
C LEU A 51 -7.08 -0.60 12.53
N ASP A 52 -7.12 0.71 12.27
CA ASP A 52 -7.03 1.75 13.30
C ASP A 52 -8.19 1.66 14.30
N LYS A 53 -9.44 1.67 13.82
CA LYS A 53 -10.62 1.61 14.69
C LYS A 53 -10.75 0.31 15.47
N LYS A 54 -10.13 -0.77 15.01
CA LYS A 54 -10.24 -2.12 15.61
C LYS A 54 -9.00 -2.54 16.38
N GLN A 55 -8.09 -1.62 16.72
CA GLN A 55 -6.87 -1.92 17.48
C GLN A 55 -7.13 -2.77 18.73
N ARG A 56 -8.15 -2.46 19.56
CA ARG A 56 -8.47 -3.29 20.74
C ARG A 56 -8.81 -4.74 20.39
N LYS A 57 -9.61 -4.97 19.34
CA LYS A 57 -10.00 -6.31 18.86
C LYS A 57 -8.78 -7.06 18.30
N LEU A 58 -7.93 -6.36 17.55
CA LEU A 58 -6.67 -6.90 17.00
C LEU A 58 -5.72 -7.33 18.12
N ARG A 59 -5.53 -6.46 19.12
CA ARG A 59 -4.67 -6.73 20.28
C ARG A 59 -5.11 -7.94 21.07
N GLY A 60 -6.42 -8.13 21.28
CA GLY A 60 -6.95 -9.32 21.94
C GLY A 60 -6.70 -10.63 21.17
N LYS A 61 -6.21 -10.56 19.93
CA LYS A 61 -5.80 -11.70 19.11
C LYS A 61 -4.30 -11.69 18.81
N GLY A 62 -3.47 -11.02 19.61
CA GLY A 62 -2.02 -10.97 19.37
C GLY A 62 -1.59 -10.21 18.11
N ILE A 63 -2.49 -9.42 17.48
CA ILE A 63 -2.21 -8.65 16.27
C ILE A 63 -1.99 -7.17 16.61
N LEU A 64 -0.83 -6.66 16.20
CA LEU A 64 -0.40 -5.27 16.35
C LEU A 64 -0.64 -4.51 15.03
N TYR A 65 -1.48 -3.46 15.08
CA TYR A 65 -1.48 -2.41 14.05
C TYR A 65 -0.93 -1.13 14.68
N PRO A 66 0.36 -0.79 14.45
CA PRO A 66 1.06 0.17 15.28
C PRO A 66 0.53 1.60 15.10
N HIS A 67 0.64 2.40 16.14
CA HIS A 67 0.49 3.86 16.00
C HIS A 67 1.83 4.48 15.58
N ASN A 68 1.74 5.64 14.94
CA ASN A 68 2.88 6.45 14.55
C ASN A 68 3.57 7.10 15.76
N LEU A 69 4.80 7.56 15.56
CA LEU A 69 5.46 8.46 16.51
C LEU A 69 4.58 9.70 16.78
N ASP A 70 4.46 10.10 18.04
CA ASP A 70 3.64 11.24 18.49
C ASP A 70 4.07 12.57 17.83
N GLU A 71 5.32 12.67 17.39
CA GLU A 71 5.87 13.83 16.69
C GLU A 71 5.29 14.02 15.27
N ILE A 72 4.54 13.05 14.74
CA ILE A 72 3.85 13.18 13.45
C ILE A 72 2.56 13.99 13.67
N GLN A 73 2.69 15.31 13.56
CA GLN A 73 1.63 16.31 13.80
C GLN A 73 0.44 16.30 12.80
N ASN A 74 0.34 15.32 11.90
CA ASN A 74 -0.77 15.23 10.96
C ASN A 74 -1.67 14.02 11.27
N PRO A 75 -2.72 14.16 12.10
CA PRO A 75 -3.63 13.08 12.44
C PRO A 75 -4.40 12.52 11.22
N ASN A 76 -4.41 13.23 10.08
CA ASN A 76 -5.05 12.80 8.85
C ASN A 76 -4.09 12.11 7.86
N ALA A 77 -2.79 12.06 8.15
CA ALA A 77 -1.84 11.36 7.28
C ALA A 77 -2.07 9.84 7.37
N PRO A 78 -2.00 9.09 6.24
CA PRO A 78 -2.03 7.64 6.30
C PRO A 78 -0.93 7.13 7.23
N LYS A 79 -1.29 6.29 8.22
CA LYS A 79 -0.38 5.95 9.34
C LYS A 79 1.02 5.57 8.85
N HIS A 80 1.13 4.53 8.05
CA HIS A 80 2.43 3.98 7.69
C HIS A 80 3.06 4.61 6.43
N GLN A 81 2.63 5.82 6.05
CA GLN A 81 3.22 6.54 4.90
C GLN A 81 4.72 6.84 5.09
N TRP A 82 5.20 6.85 6.34
CA TRP A 82 6.63 6.97 6.64
C TRP A 82 7.44 5.82 6.06
N PHE A 83 6.83 4.64 5.85
CA PHE A 83 7.55 3.44 5.47
C PHE A 83 8.10 3.55 4.06
N GLU A 84 7.25 3.82 3.06
CA GLU A 84 7.72 4.04 1.69
C GLU A 84 8.57 5.31 1.58
N LYS A 85 8.26 6.39 2.33
CA LYS A 85 9.00 7.64 2.24
C LYS A 85 10.46 7.44 2.66
N ASN A 86 10.67 6.74 3.76
CA ASN A 86 12.02 6.44 4.25
C ASN A 86 12.76 5.48 3.31
N LEU A 87 12.06 4.56 2.64
CA LEU A 87 12.66 3.67 1.64
C LEU A 87 13.04 4.42 0.35
N VAL A 88 12.22 5.35 -0.14
CA VAL A 88 12.57 6.18 -1.32
C VAL A 88 13.81 7.04 -1.04
N THR A 89 13.92 7.61 0.16
CA THR A 89 15.03 8.52 0.50
C THR A 89 16.21 7.83 1.20
N THR A 90 16.15 6.51 1.40
CA THR A 90 17.11 5.73 2.20
C THR A 90 17.36 6.36 3.59
N ASN A 91 16.31 6.90 4.23
CA ASN A 91 16.43 7.54 5.53
C ASN A 91 16.39 6.48 6.65
N LEU A 92 17.53 5.82 6.83
CA LEU A 92 17.72 4.75 7.81
C LEU A 92 17.47 5.18 9.25
N GLN A 93 17.84 6.41 9.62
CA GLN A 93 17.63 6.92 10.97
C GLN A 93 16.14 7.03 11.30
N SER A 94 15.35 7.63 10.39
CA SER A 94 13.90 7.71 10.56
C SER A 94 13.25 6.33 10.49
N LEU A 95 13.73 5.45 9.60
CA LEU A 95 13.24 4.07 9.53
C LEU A 95 13.47 3.33 10.85
N LEU A 96 14.68 3.44 11.42
CA LEU A 96 15.04 2.84 12.70
C LEU A 96 14.14 3.36 13.82
N ALA A 97 13.95 4.69 13.92
CA ALA A 97 13.10 5.29 14.93
C ALA A 97 11.66 4.77 14.86
N ASN A 98 11.11 4.62 13.65
CA ASN A 98 9.76 4.07 13.46
C ASN A 98 9.67 2.60 13.87
N PHE A 99 10.66 1.76 13.52
CA PHE A 99 10.68 0.37 13.96
C PHE A 99 10.88 0.22 15.47
N LYS A 100 11.73 1.03 16.09
CA LYS A 100 11.87 1.08 17.56
C LYS A 100 10.52 1.38 18.21
N ASN A 101 9.78 2.36 17.69
CA ASN A 101 8.42 2.68 18.16
C ASN A 101 7.40 1.54 17.93
N ILE A 102 7.54 0.75 16.86
CA ILE A 102 6.72 -0.45 16.69
C ILE A 102 7.03 -1.46 17.81
N ILE A 103 8.31 -1.68 18.11
CA ILE A 103 8.75 -2.69 19.08
C ILE A 103 8.36 -2.31 20.51
N THR A 104 8.38 -1.03 20.87
CA THR A 104 7.87 -0.57 22.19
C THR A 104 6.38 -0.89 22.39
N GLN A 105 5.63 -1.09 21.30
CA GLN A 105 4.22 -1.45 21.33
C GLN A 105 3.98 -2.96 21.32
N VAL A 106 5.02 -3.79 21.16
CA VAL A 106 4.92 -5.25 21.18
C VAL A 106 4.66 -5.72 22.61
N LYS A 107 3.76 -6.70 22.76
CA LYS A 107 3.47 -7.38 24.02
C LYS A 107 3.88 -8.85 23.91
N GLN A 108 3.97 -9.54 25.05
CA GLN A 108 4.38 -10.95 25.10
C GLN A 108 3.50 -11.88 24.24
N ASP A 109 2.22 -11.56 24.09
CA ASP A 109 1.25 -12.31 23.28
C ASP A 109 1.20 -11.85 21.80
N THR A 110 2.02 -10.86 21.42
CA THR A 110 2.01 -10.34 20.04
C THR A 110 2.76 -11.28 19.10
N HIS A 111 2.03 -11.94 18.22
CA HIS A 111 2.58 -12.83 17.20
C HIS A 111 2.54 -12.23 15.79
N THR A 112 1.83 -11.12 15.57
CA THR A 112 1.70 -10.51 14.23
C THR A 112 1.70 -8.99 14.31
N ILE A 113 2.43 -8.35 13.41
CA ILE A 113 2.45 -6.90 13.17
C ILE A 113 1.96 -6.66 11.74
N ILE A 114 1.11 -5.66 11.55
CA ILE A 114 0.59 -5.28 10.22
C ILE A 114 1.03 -3.86 9.88
N LEU A 115 1.80 -3.70 8.81
CA LEU A 115 2.13 -2.43 8.18
C LEU A 115 1.38 -2.29 6.86
N SER A 116 0.30 -1.49 6.84
CA SER A 116 -0.40 -1.15 5.60
C SER A 116 0.10 0.17 4.99
N SER A 117 0.79 0.11 3.85
CA SER A 117 1.10 1.27 3.01
C SER A 117 1.03 0.92 1.52
N GLU A 118 0.10 1.55 0.78
CA GLU A 118 0.04 1.43 -0.70
C GLU A 118 1.25 2.05 -1.40
N GLY A 119 2.00 2.87 -0.67
CA GLY A 119 3.22 3.48 -1.17
C GLY A 119 4.30 2.46 -1.53
N ILE A 120 4.28 1.26 -0.93
CA ILE A 120 5.23 0.20 -1.24
C ILE A 120 5.12 -0.22 -2.71
N TYR A 121 3.90 -0.52 -3.20
CA TYR A 121 3.71 -0.81 -4.62
C TYR A 121 3.97 0.43 -5.49
N ASN A 122 3.44 1.58 -5.08
CA ASN A 122 3.49 2.82 -5.87
C ASN A 122 4.91 3.34 -6.14
N TYR A 123 5.86 3.03 -5.25
CA TYR A 123 7.25 3.50 -5.32
C TYR A 123 8.26 2.34 -5.42
N TRP A 124 7.80 1.10 -5.65
CA TRP A 124 8.67 -0.09 -5.65
C TRP A 124 9.88 0.05 -6.56
N TRP A 125 9.67 0.56 -7.77
CA TRP A 125 10.71 0.78 -8.76
C TRP A 125 11.56 2.03 -8.52
N ASP A 126 11.13 2.91 -7.60
CA ASP A 126 11.88 4.09 -7.17
C ASP A 126 12.77 3.79 -5.95
N PHE A 127 12.63 2.61 -5.33
CA PHE A 127 13.45 2.22 -4.19
C PHE A 127 14.89 1.95 -4.62
N PRO A 128 15.88 2.64 -4.02
CA PRO A 128 17.29 2.31 -4.20
C PRO A 128 17.59 0.88 -3.77
N GLU A 129 18.62 0.28 -4.35
CA GLU A 129 19.04 -1.10 -3.98
C GLU A 129 19.38 -1.23 -2.49
N ALA A 130 19.95 -0.19 -1.87
CA ALA A 130 20.17 -0.17 -0.42
C ALA A 130 18.86 -0.36 0.37
N SER A 131 17.78 0.31 -0.03
CA SER A 131 16.45 0.16 0.60
C SER A 131 15.87 -1.23 0.40
N LYS A 132 16.11 -1.86 -0.76
CA LYS A 132 15.73 -3.27 -0.97
C LYS A 132 16.56 -4.21 -0.11
N THR A 133 17.87 -3.97 0.05
CA THR A 133 18.72 -4.73 0.98
C THR A 133 18.15 -4.66 2.41
N ILE A 134 17.82 -3.46 2.89
CA ILE A 134 17.22 -3.28 4.22
C ILE A 134 15.91 -4.06 4.36
N LEU A 135 15.04 -4.02 3.35
CA LEU A 135 13.81 -4.81 3.32
C LEU A 135 14.09 -6.32 3.40
N SER A 136 15.06 -6.83 2.62
CA SER A 136 15.48 -8.24 2.69
C SER A 136 15.95 -8.62 4.08
N GLU A 137 16.76 -7.77 4.71
CA GLU A 137 17.30 -8.02 6.04
C GLU A 137 16.24 -8.06 7.15
N LEU A 138 15.08 -7.42 6.97
CA LEU A 138 13.94 -7.58 7.90
C LEU A 138 13.50 -9.05 8.02
N SER A 139 13.69 -9.87 6.98
CA SER A 139 13.38 -11.31 7.00
C SER A 139 14.29 -12.10 7.96
N GLN A 140 15.43 -11.52 8.34
CA GLN A 140 16.28 -12.10 9.39
C GLN A 140 15.64 -11.94 10.78
N LEU A 141 14.80 -10.92 10.97
CA LEU A 141 14.22 -10.55 12.27
C LEU A 141 12.75 -10.96 12.40
N PHE A 142 12.00 -10.95 11.29
CA PHE A 142 10.57 -11.24 11.26
C PHE A 142 10.26 -12.37 10.26
N ASP A 143 9.12 -13.04 10.45
CA ASP A 143 8.45 -13.80 9.38
C ASP A 143 7.71 -12.80 8.49
N VAL A 144 8.40 -12.28 7.47
CA VAL A 144 7.85 -11.22 6.60
C VAL A 144 6.86 -11.83 5.61
N GLN A 145 5.67 -11.22 5.53
CA GLN A 145 4.61 -11.59 4.60
C GLN A 145 4.15 -10.36 3.84
N VAL A 146 4.29 -10.35 2.51
CA VAL A 146 3.82 -9.28 1.64
C VAL A 146 2.44 -9.62 1.13
N TRP A 147 1.45 -8.81 1.46
CA TRP A 147 0.09 -8.94 0.94
C TRP A 147 -0.20 -7.84 -0.05
N VAL A 148 -0.69 -8.21 -1.24
CA VAL A 148 -0.98 -7.26 -2.31
C VAL A 148 -2.25 -7.67 -3.06
N TRP A 149 -3.13 -6.69 -3.28
CA TRP A 149 -4.34 -6.83 -4.07
C TRP A 149 -4.19 -6.16 -5.42
N PHE A 150 -4.56 -6.88 -6.48
CA PHE A 150 -4.48 -6.44 -7.85
C PHE A 150 -5.87 -6.30 -8.45
N ARG A 151 -6.14 -5.14 -9.04
CA ARG A 151 -7.40 -4.83 -9.73
C ARG A 151 -7.27 -5.12 -11.22
N GLU A 152 -8.39 -5.31 -11.91
CA GLU A 152 -8.41 -5.41 -13.38
C GLU A 152 -7.63 -4.23 -14.01
N PRO A 153 -6.67 -4.49 -14.92
CA PRO A 153 -5.65 -3.53 -15.31
C PRO A 153 -6.20 -2.24 -15.92
N LEU A 154 -7.24 -2.30 -16.78
CA LEU A 154 -7.83 -1.11 -17.39
C LEU A 154 -8.49 -0.23 -16.32
N SER A 155 -9.29 -0.84 -15.45
CA SER A 155 -9.97 -0.17 -14.34
C SER A 155 -8.98 0.41 -13.32
N PHE A 156 -7.89 -0.31 -13.05
CA PHE A 156 -6.80 0.14 -12.20
C PHE A 156 -6.12 1.38 -12.78
N ILE A 157 -5.61 1.29 -14.01
CA ILE A 157 -4.78 2.34 -14.58
C ILE A 157 -5.59 3.61 -14.86
N GLU A 158 -6.88 3.49 -15.21
CA GLU A 158 -7.77 4.67 -15.32
C GLU A 158 -7.94 5.36 -13.97
N SER A 159 -8.20 4.57 -12.92
CA SER A 159 -8.36 5.09 -11.56
C SER A 159 -7.07 5.72 -11.02
N TYR A 160 -5.94 5.15 -11.41
CA TYR A 160 -4.61 5.65 -11.06
C TYR A 160 -4.26 6.94 -11.80
N TYR A 161 -4.55 7.03 -13.11
CA TYR A 161 -4.46 8.25 -13.89
C TYR A 161 -5.25 9.41 -13.24
N LYS A 162 -6.52 9.18 -12.90
CA LYS A 162 -7.36 10.18 -12.20
C LYS A 162 -6.72 10.65 -10.88
N GLN A 163 -6.07 9.74 -10.15
CA GLN A 163 -5.35 10.09 -8.93
C GLN A 163 -4.11 10.95 -9.22
N CYS A 164 -3.31 10.62 -10.25
CA CYS A 164 -2.17 11.44 -10.67
C CYS A 164 -2.60 12.87 -11.02
N ILE A 165 -3.63 13.03 -11.84
CA ILE A 165 -4.14 14.34 -12.24
C ILE A 165 -4.65 15.15 -11.03
N ARG A 166 -5.31 14.48 -10.07
CA ARG A 166 -5.82 15.11 -8.84
C ARG A 166 -4.71 15.55 -7.88
N ASN A 167 -3.65 14.77 -7.77
CA ASN A 167 -2.58 15.07 -6.81
C ASN A 167 -1.88 16.41 -7.14
N PRO A 168 -1.40 17.16 -6.15
CA PRO A 168 -0.61 18.36 -6.41
C PRO A 168 0.72 17.99 -7.07
N LYS A 169 1.25 18.91 -7.88
CA LYS A 169 2.57 18.75 -8.49
C LYS A 169 3.63 18.71 -7.38
N ILE A 170 4.51 17.73 -7.48
CA ILE A 170 5.67 17.56 -6.59
C ILE A 170 6.92 17.34 -7.45
N GLN A 171 8.08 17.79 -6.97
CA GLN A 171 9.33 17.78 -7.75
C GLN A 171 9.73 16.37 -8.20
N ASN A 172 9.52 15.37 -7.35
CA ASN A 172 10.00 14.00 -7.56
C ASN A 172 8.94 13.08 -8.18
N ASN A 173 7.88 13.62 -8.79
CA ASN A 173 6.88 12.80 -9.48
C ASN A 173 6.58 13.36 -10.88
N PRO A 174 6.78 12.55 -11.94
CA PRO A 174 6.61 13.02 -13.32
C PRO A 174 5.14 13.19 -13.73
N CYS A 175 4.18 12.58 -13.01
CA CYS A 175 2.77 12.50 -13.43
C CYS A 175 1.84 13.38 -12.59
N TYR A 176 2.18 13.64 -11.33
CA TYR A 176 1.27 14.30 -10.40
C TYR A 176 1.01 15.75 -10.78
N GLY A 177 -0.28 16.10 -10.83
CA GLY A 177 -0.73 17.46 -11.08
C GLY A 177 -0.29 18.04 -12.41
N ARG A 178 0.04 17.20 -13.40
CA ARG A 178 0.39 17.62 -14.76
C ARG A 178 -0.86 17.67 -15.64
N ASP A 179 -0.81 18.49 -16.68
CA ASP A 179 -1.74 18.41 -17.80
C ASP A 179 -1.19 17.41 -18.83
N LEU A 180 -1.36 16.12 -18.53
CA LEU A 180 -1.04 15.03 -19.43
C LEU A 180 -2.33 14.29 -19.75
N SER A 181 -2.55 13.99 -21.02
CA SER A 181 -3.54 13.01 -21.44
C SER A 181 -3.20 11.61 -20.92
N PHE A 182 -4.17 10.71 -20.97
CA PHE A 182 -3.94 9.32 -20.59
C PHE A 182 -2.86 8.67 -21.48
N ALA A 183 -2.93 8.90 -22.79
CA ALA A 183 -1.95 8.37 -23.76
C ALA A 183 -0.52 8.88 -23.49
N GLU A 184 -0.34 10.19 -23.24
CA GLU A 184 0.96 10.76 -22.90
C GLU A 184 1.49 10.21 -21.57
N MET A 185 0.62 9.96 -20.59
CA MET A 185 1.04 9.39 -19.32
C MET A 185 1.50 7.93 -19.45
N LEU A 186 0.97 7.16 -20.41
CA LEU A 186 1.45 5.80 -20.71
C LEU A 186 2.89 5.79 -21.26
N ASP A 187 3.33 6.86 -21.92
CA ASP A 187 4.71 7.00 -22.41
C ASP A 187 5.71 7.23 -21.27
N ILE A 188 5.23 7.59 -20.08
CA ILE A 188 6.08 7.78 -18.90
C ILE A 188 6.28 6.43 -18.22
N GLN A 189 7.50 5.90 -18.26
CA GLN A 189 7.87 4.61 -17.64
C GLN A 189 7.43 4.53 -16.17
N TRP A 190 7.59 5.61 -15.41
CA TRP A 190 7.17 5.67 -14.00
C TRP A 190 5.69 5.33 -13.81
N PHE A 191 4.82 5.72 -14.75
CA PHE A 191 3.40 5.41 -14.71
C PHE A 191 3.12 4.00 -15.25
N SER A 192 3.63 3.67 -16.44
CA SER A 192 3.31 2.41 -17.12
C SER A 192 3.87 1.17 -16.42
N GLN A 193 4.98 1.27 -15.68
CA GLN A 193 5.51 0.16 -14.89
C GLN A 193 4.53 -0.37 -13.84
N HIS A 194 3.55 0.43 -13.41
CA HIS A 194 2.48 -0.01 -12.51
C HIS A 194 1.57 -1.07 -13.14
N LEU A 195 1.65 -1.34 -14.44
CA LEU A 195 0.98 -2.46 -15.10
C LEU A 195 1.79 -3.77 -15.05
N ASN A 196 3.02 -3.74 -14.52
CA ASN A 196 3.89 -4.90 -14.40
C ASN A 196 3.65 -5.65 -13.08
N TYR A 197 2.47 -6.25 -12.94
CA TYR A 197 2.06 -6.92 -11.70
C TYR A 197 2.99 -8.10 -11.38
N GLN A 198 3.30 -8.93 -12.39
CA GLN A 198 4.24 -10.05 -12.22
C GLN A 198 5.65 -9.57 -11.81
N GLY A 199 6.12 -8.45 -12.35
CA GLY A 199 7.43 -7.89 -11.99
C GLY A 199 7.52 -7.57 -10.50
N PHE A 200 6.51 -6.86 -9.96
CA PHE A 200 6.43 -6.58 -8.53
C PHE A 200 6.43 -7.86 -7.69
N VAL A 201 5.58 -8.83 -8.03
CA VAL A 201 5.49 -10.11 -7.31
C VAL A 201 6.82 -10.87 -7.35
N SER A 202 7.43 -10.99 -8.53
CA SER A 202 8.69 -11.71 -8.72
C SER A 202 9.82 -11.07 -7.91
N ASP A 203 9.90 -9.75 -7.89
CA ASP A 203 10.95 -9.04 -7.15
C ASP A 203 10.73 -9.17 -5.64
N CYS A 204 9.49 -9.08 -5.17
CA CYS A 204 9.16 -9.37 -3.76
C CYS A 204 9.51 -10.82 -3.39
N GLN A 205 9.21 -11.81 -4.25
CA GLN A 205 9.53 -13.22 -3.99
C GLN A 205 11.04 -13.47 -3.97
N LYS A 206 11.82 -12.80 -4.82
CA LYS A 206 13.29 -12.84 -4.74
C LYS A 206 13.81 -12.24 -3.44
N LEU A 207 13.16 -11.19 -2.95
CA LEU A 207 13.62 -10.44 -1.78
C LEU A 207 13.27 -11.13 -0.46
N PHE A 208 12.04 -11.62 -0.33
CA PHE A 208 11.46 -12.16 0.90
C PHE A 208 11.29 -13.68 0.90
N GLY A 209 11.43 -14.33 -0.26
CA GLY A 209 11.13 -15.75 -0.47
C GLY A 209 9.77 -15.98 -1.14
N ILE A 210 9.66 -17.09 -1.88
CA ILE A 210 8.49 -17.40 -2.72
C ILE A 210 7.19 -17.53 -1.92
N ASN A 211 7.27 -18.12 -0.71
CA ASN A 211 6.13 -18.36 0.18
C ASN A 211 5.77 -17.12 1.02
N SER A 212 6.53 -16.04 0.90
CA SER A 212 6.37 -14.81 1.69
C SER A 212 5.51 -13.77 0.97
N VAL A 213 5.05 -14.05 -0.25
CA VAL A 213 4.25 -13.11 -1.05
C VAL A 213 2.90 -13.72 -1.35
N SER A 214 1.84 -13.03 -0.93
CA SER A 214 0.46 -13.37 -1.23
C SER A 214 -0.16 -12.32 -2.14
N ALA A 215 -0.37 -12.70 -3.40
CA ALA A 215 -1.08 -11.89 -4.38
C ALA A 215 -2.56 -12.29 -4.45
N PHE A 216 -3.43 -11.29 -4.44
CA PHE A 216 -4.88 -11.45 -4.42
C PHE A 216 -5.53 -10.65 -5.55
N GLN A 217 -6.67 -11.12 -6.03
CA GLN A 217 -7.52 -10.35 -6.93
C GLN A 217 -8.42 -9.44 -6.12
N TYR A 218 -8.49 -8.16 -6.47
CA TYR A 218 -9.41 -7.22 -5.86
C TYR A 218 -10.84 -7.46 -6.35
N GLN A 219 -11.73 -7.86 -5.43
CA GLN A 219 -13.14 -8.13 -5.73
C GLN A 219 -14.11 -7.07 -5.17
N GLY A 220 -13.59 -5.94 -4.69
CA GLY A 220 -14.40 -4.80 -4.26
C GLY A 220 -14.29 -4.45 -2.77
N ASP A 221 -13.95 -5.41 -1.91
CA ASP A 221 -13.89 -5.19 -0.46
C ASP A 221 -12.67 -5.86 0.21
N VAL A 222 -11.53 -5.18 0.13
CA VAL A 222 -10.29 -5.60 0.82
C VAL A 222 -10.47 -5.70 2.34
N VAL A 223 -11.39 -4.92 2.94
CA VAL A 223 -11.60 -4.98 4.39
C VAL A 223 -12.15 -6.35 4.77
N GLN A 224 -13.16 -6.85 4.06
CA GLN A 224 -13.68 -8.20 4.29
C GLN A 224 -12.63 -9.29 4.08
N GLU A 225 -11.90 -9.21 2.97
CA GLU A 225 -10.88 -10.21 2.63
C GLU A 225 -9.80 -10.27 3.72
N VAL A 226 -9.34 -9.12 4.22
CA VAL A 226 -8.37 -9.06 5.31
C VAL A 226 -8.96 -9.54 6.64
N ILE A 227 -10.20 -9.16 6.98
CA ILE A 227 -10.87 -9.61 8.21
C ILE A 227 -10.98 -11.13 8.25
N GLN A 228 -11.40 -11.75 7.14
CA GLN A 228 -11.51 -13.20 7.03
C GLN A 228 -10.13 -13.85 7.19
N LYS A 229 -9.10 -13.33 6.50
CA LYS A 229 -7.72 -13.82 6.59
C LYS A 229 -7.10 -13.70 7.97
N LEU A 230 -7.44 -12.66 8.73
CA LEU A 230 -7.00 -12.48 10.12
C LEU A 230 -7.86 -13.27 11.12
N GLY A 231 -8.83 -14.06 10.65
CA GLY A 231 -9.77 -14.78 11.51
C GLY A 231 -10.63 -13.86 12.36
N LEU A 232 -10.83 -12.60 11.95
CA LEU A 232 -11.57 -11.58 12.68
C LEU A 232 -13.06 -11.54 12.33
N ALA A 233 -13.49 -12.31 11.32
CA ALA A 233 -14.86 -12.34 10.84
C ALA A 233 -15.81 -12.78 11.97
N THR A 234 -16.90 -12.04 12.13
CA THR A 234 -18.02 -12.38 13.01
C THR A 234 -19.29 -12.47 12.17
N ALA A 235 -20.31 -13.17 12.67
CA ALA A 235 -21.61 -13.30 11.99
C ALA A 235 -22.31 -11.95 11.69
N HIS A 236 -21.84 -10.86 12.29
CA HIS A 236 -22.37 -9.51 12.11
C HIS A 236 -21.41 -8.57 11.36
N ASP A 237 -20.25 -9.04 10.89
CA ASP A 237 -19.33 -8.24 10.08
C ASP A 237 -19.86 -8.15 8.64
N ASN A 238 -20.92 -7.36 8.46
CA ASN A 238 -21.39 -6.87 7.17
C ASN A 238 -20.88 -5.43 6.99
N PRO A 239 -19.63 -5.19 6.58
CA PRO A 239 -19.28 -3.87 6.07
C PRO A 239 -20.14 -3.66 4.83
N THR A 240 -20.91 -2.59 4.87
CA THR A 240 -21.54 -2.10 3.65
C THR A 240 -20.41 -1.81 2.67
N PRO A 241 -20.37 -2.40 1.47
CA PRO A 241 -19.33 -2.12 0.49
C PRO A 241 -19.36 -0.64 0.17
N ARG A 242 -18.42 0.14 0.73
CA ARG A 242 -18.29 1.55 0.40
C ARG A 242 -17.47 1.66 -0.87
N GLN A 243 -18.13 1.44 -2.00
CA GLN A 243 -17.53 1.75 -3.30
C GLN A 243 -17.49 3.26 -3.47
N ASN A 244 -16.29 3.83 -3.46
CA ASN A 244 -16.13 5.23 -3.86
C ASN A 244 -16.38 5.32 -5.37
N LYS A 245 -17.40 6.08 -5.77
CA LYS A 245 -17.58 6.41 -7.18
C LYS A 245 -16.33 7.10 -7.70
N SER A 246 -15.85 6.62 -8.85
CA SER A 246 -14.74 7.24 -9.56
C SER A 246 -15.13 8.65 -10.00
N VAL A 247 -14.14 9.55 -10.06
CA VAL A 247 -14.34 10.91 -10.58
C VAL A 247 -14.82 10.85 -12.02
N HIS A 248 -15.86 11.63 -12.33
CA HIS A 248 -16.46 11.76 -13.64
C HIS A 248 -15.45 12.29 -14.67
N SER A 249 -15.54 11.84 -15.92
CA SER A 249 -14.57 12.21 -16.97
C SER A 249 -14.51 13.73 -17.21
N VAL A 250 -15.66 14.42 -17.18
CA VAL A 250 -15.75 15.89 -17.26
C VAL A 250 -14.90 16.57 -16.17
N VAL A 251 -14.98 16.11 -14.92
CA VAL A 251 -14.20 16.69 -13.82
C VAL A 251 -12.72 16.40 -14.00
N THR A 252 -12.36 15.25 -14.58
CA THR A 252 -10.96 14.95 -14.92
C THR A 252 -10.44 15.87 -16.02
N LYS A 253 -11.25 16.16 -17.06
CA LYS A 253 -10.93 17.14 -18.11
C LYS A 253 -10.72 18.54 -17.51
N LEU A 254 -11.63 19.01 -16.63
CA LEU A 254 -11.48 20.28 -15.92
C LEU A 254 -10.22 20.33 -15.05
N LEU A 255 -9.91 19.25 -14.34
CA LEU A 255 -8.71 19.15 -13.52
C LEU A 255 -7.42 19.26 -14.34
N ARG A 256 -7.38 18.68 -15.54
CA ARG A 256 -6.26 18.85 -16.46
C ARG A 256 -6.08 20.30 -16.86
N THR A 257 -7.17 20.98 -17.22
CA THR A 257 -7.14 22.41 -17.53
C THR A 257 -6.62 23.23 -16.35
N ILE A 258 -7.03 22.91 -15.11
CA ILE A 258 -6.47 23.56 -13.92
C ILE A 258 -4.97 23.30 -13.77
N ASN A 259 -4.53 22.06 -14.01
CA ASN A 259 -3.11 21.68 -13.94
C ASN A 259 -2.24 22.41 -14.97
N HIS A 260 -2.80 22.84 -16.11
CA HIS A 260 -2.10 23.62 -17.12
C HIS A 260 -1.58 24.96 -16.55
N TYR A 261 -2.31 25.57 -15.61
CA TYR A 261 -1.95 26.87 -15.01
C TYR A 261 -0.93 26.79 -13.86
N ASP A 262 -0.34 25.61 -13.61
CA ASP A 262 0.64 25.37 -12.53
C ASP A 262 0.21 25.90 -11.15
N VAL A 263 -1.07 25.67 -10.82
CA VAL A 263 -1.69 26.17 -9.58
C VAL A 263 -0.97 25.61 -8.34
N LYS A 264 -0.66 26.49 -7.38
CA LYS A 264 -0.04 26.11 -6.10
C LYS A 264 -0.89 25.08 -5.35
N ALA A 265 -0.25 24.18 -4.61
CA ALA A 265 -0.93 23.09 -3.90
C ALA A 265 -2.08 23.57 -3.00
N LYS A 266 -1.89 24.67 -2.27
CA LYS A 266 -2.92 25.28 -1.40
C LYS A 266 -4.15 25.75 -2.16
N ASP A 267 -3.95 26.35 -3.34
CA ASP A 267 -5.05 26.84 -4.16
C ASP A 267 -5.74 25.68 -4.89
N LYS A 268 -4.98 24.66 -5.31
CA LYS A 268 -5.53 23.41 -5.85
C LYS A 268 -6.42 22.71 -4.83
N GLU A 269 -6.01 22.64 -3.56
CA GLU A 269 -6.83 22.08 -2.47
C GLU A 269 -8.17 22.79 -2.32
N ARG A 270 -8.19 24.13 -2.45
CA ARG A 270 -9.44 24.92 -2.45
C ARG A 270 -10.31 24.57 -3.66
N LEU A 271 -9.74 24.54 -4.86
CA LEU A 271 -10.45 24.18 -6.10
C LEU A 271 -11.02 22.75 -6.06
N MET A 272 -10.36 21.83 -5.37
CA MET A 272 -10.86 20.45 -5.19
C MET A 272 -12.22 20.38 -4.49
N THR A 273 -12.58 21.37 -3.67
CA THR A 273 -13.91 21.42 -3.02
C THR A 273 -15.00 21.66 -4.06
N HIS A 274 -14.82 22.65 -4.94
CA HIS A 274 -15.77 22.95 -6.02
C HIS A 274 -15.85 21.82 -7.04
N LEU A 275 -14.72 21.17 -7.36
CA LEU A 275 -14.71 20.03 -8.28
C LEU A 275 -15.50 18.83 -7.74
N LYS A 276 -15.56 18.64 -6.42
CA LYS A 276 -16.42 17.61 -5.81
C LYS A 276 -17.91 17.93 -5.99
N GLU A 277 -18.30 19.19 -5.85
CA GLU A 277 -19.67 19.66 -6.09
C GLU A 277 -20.07 19.46 -7.55
N ILE A 278 -19.19 19.88 -8.48
CA ILE A 278 -19.37 19.65 -9.92
C ILE A 278 -19.49 18.15 -10.20
N ASN A 279 -18.64 17.31 -9.60
CA ASN A 279 -18.73 15.86 -9.76
C ASN A 279 -20.10 15.32 -9.32
N GLY A 280 -20.64 15.78 -8.19
CA GLY A 280 -21.95 15.36 -7.70
C GLY A 280 -23.09 15.68 -8.67
N ILE A 281 -22.98 16.77 -9.43
CA ILE A 281 -23.95 17.11 -10.48
C ILE A 281 -23.78 16.17 -11.68
N PHE A 282 -22.55 15.95 -12.14
CA PHE A 282 -22.26 15.12 -13.31
C PHE A 282 -22.45 13.61 -13.07
N ASP A 283 -22.49 13.14 -11.82
CA ASP A 283 -22.79 11.75 -11.47
C ASP A 283 -24.15 11.26 -12.01
N LEU A 284 -25.05 12.17 -12.37
CA LEU A 284 -26.36 11.88 -12.97
C LEU A 284 -26.33 11.78 -14.50
N TYR A 285 -25.19 12.05 -15.12
CA TYR A 285 -25.02 12.13 -16.57
C TYR A 285 -24.10 11.02 -17.10
N PRO A 286 -24.17 10.71 -18.40
CA PRO A 286 -23.24 9.77 -19.02
C PRO A 286 -21.80 10.27 -18.91
N SER A 287 -20.90 9.38 -18.47
CA SER A 287 -19.46 9.65 -18.47
C SER A 287 -18.83 9.06 -19.73
N ASP A 288 -18.13 9.89 -20.49
CA ASP A 288 -17.23 9.39 -21.54
C ASP A 288 -16.15 8.48 -20.94
N THR A 289 -15.67 7.53 -21.72
CA THR A 289 -14.47 6.75 -21.38
C THR A 289 -13.24 7.63 -21.49
N LEU A 290 -12.40 7.70 -20.45
CA LEU A 290 -11.12 8.41 -20.53
C LEU A 290 -10.08 7.69 -21.39
N ILE A 291 -10.22 6.37 -21.53
CA ILE A 291 -9.30 5.53 -22.29
C ILE A 291 -9.93 5.25 -23.66
N ASP A 292 -9.36 5.85 -24.70
CA ASP A 292 -9.70 5.55 -26.10
C ASP A 292 -9.24 4.13 -26.50
N THR A 293 -9.66 3.67 -27.68
CA THR A 293 -9.39 2.31 -28.16
C THR A 293 -7.89 2.01 -28.28
N ASP A 294 -7.09 2.97 -28.75
CA ASP A 294 -5.65 2.77 -28.95
C ASP A 294 -4.95 2.70 -27.59
N SER A 295 -5.32 3.59 -26.67
CA SER A 295 -4.86 3.57 -25.28
C SER A 295 -5.21 2.26 -24.58
N LYS A 296 -6.41 1.69 -24.79
CA LYS A 296 -6.77 0.36 -24.25
C LYS A 296 -5.85 -0.73 -24.76
N LYS A 297 -5.60 -0.76 -26.08
CA LYS A 297 -4.69 -1.73 -26.69
C LYS A 297 -3.29 -1.62 -26.10
N ARG A 298 -2.76 -0.40 -25.99
CA ARG A 298 -1.45 -0.13 -25.37
C ARG A 298 -1.36 -0.60 -23.92
N VAL A 299 -2.41 -0.39 -23.11
CA VAL A 299 -2.45 -0.90 -21.73
C VAL A 299 -2.32 -2.42 -21.71
N LEU A 300 -3.06 -3.13 -22.57
CA LEU A 300 -3.00 -4.59 -22.65
C LEU A 300 -1.64 -5.10 -23.14
N GLU A 301 -0.97 -4.38 -24.04
CA GLU A 301 0.39 -4.70 -24.50
C GLU A 301 1.45 -4.49 -23.41
N LEU A 302 1.27 -3.48 -22.55
CA LEU A 302 2.16 -3.18 -21.42
C LEU A 302 1.89 -4.07 -20.20
N TYR A 303 0.65 -4.55 -20.05
CA TYR A 303 0.23 -5.36 -18.92
C TYR A 303 1.04 -6.66 -18.82
N ARG A 304 1.52 -6.94 -17.61
CA ARG A 304 2.15 -8.22 -17.27
C ARG A 304 1.35 -8.88 -16.15
N PRO A 305 0.40 -9.78 -16.48
CA PRO A 305 -0.42 -10.45 -15.50
C PRO A 305 0.43 -11.33 -14.59
N ILE A 306 -0.05 -11.49 -13.36
CA ILE A 306 0.49 -12.47 -12.43
C ILE A 306 0.17 -13.85 -12.98
N LYS A 307 1.15 -14.74 -12.99
CA LYS A 307 0.92 -16.14 -13.40
C LYS A 307 -0.02 -16.81 -12.41
N GLU A 308 -0.92 -17.66 -12.91
CA GLU A 308 -2.03 -18.23 -12.11
C GLU A 308 -1.54 -19.03 -10.89
N ASP A 309 -0.38 -19.67 -10.99
CA ASP A 309 0.28 -20.41 -9.92
C ASP A 309 0.79 -19.53 -8.76
N HIS A 310 0.84 -18.22 -8.94
CA HIS A 310 1.23 -17.27 -7.89
C HIS A 310 0.04 -16.63 -7.16
N PHE A 311 -1.20 -16.86 -7.60
CA PHE A 311 -2.36 -16.44 -6.82
C PHE A 311 -2.59 -17.40 -5.66
N GLN A 312 -2.62 -16.85 -4.45
CA GLN A 312 -3.10 -17.59 -3.30
C GLN A 312 -4.62 -17.76 -3.45
N SER A 313 -5.09 -19.01 -3.51
CA SER A 313 -6.52 -19.31 -3.46
C SER A 313 -7.13 -18.66 -2.21
N THR A 314 -8.39 -18.24 -2.29
CA THR A 314 -9.11 -17.63 -1.15
C THR A 314 -9.41 -18.61 -0.01
N HIS A 315 -8.83 -19.81 -0.03
CA HIS A 315 -9.12 -20.86 0.94
C HIS A 315 -8.18 -20.81 2.14
N TYR A 316 -8.81 -20.54 3.29
CA TYR A 316 -8.46 -20.89 4.67
C TYR A 316 -6.98 -21.00 5.03
N PHE A 317 -6.54 -20.09 5.92
CA PHE A 317 -5.44 -20.41 6.83
C PHE A 317 -5.83 -21.65 7.64
N PRO A 318 -4.95 -22.65 7.80
CA PRO A 318 -5.13 -23.66 8.83
C PRO A 318 -5.25 -22.93 10.17
N SER A 319 -6.29 -23.27 10.92
CA SER A 319 -6.48 -22.87 12.31
C SER A 319 -5.44 -23.57 13.19
N ASP A 320 -4.16 -23.32 12.95
CA ASP A 320 -3.08 -23.68 13.87
C ASP A 320 -2.77 -22.43 14.69
N ILE A 321 -3.76 -22.03 15.50
CA ILE A 321 -3.58 -21.16 16.66
C ILE A 321 -3.83 -22.08 17.86
N PRO A 322 -2.86 -22.26 18.77
CA PRO A 322 -3.04 -23.02 20.00
C PRO A 322 -4.21 -22.52 20.86
#